data_AF-A0A2V8I9Y5-F1
#
_entry.id   AF-A0A2V8I9Y5-F1
#
_cell.length_a   1.000
_cell.length_b   1.000
_cell.length_c   1.000
_cell.angle_alpha   90.00
_cell.angle_beta   90.00
_cell.angle_gamma   90.00
#
_symmetry.space_group_name_H-M   'P 1'
#
loop_
_entity.id
_entity.type
_entity.pdbx_description
1 polymer ?
#
loop_
_entity_poly.entity_id
_entity_poly.type
_entity_poly.pdbx_seq_one_letter_code
_entity_poly.pdbx_strand_id
1 'polypeptide(L)'
;MTWTVIANGQATSIPLRLNPDYVISPFSEISVNNTPPVLRFEPNGQKIQGPLAMLNKAPVRTASLAAPLAITVWLEDDMKYTSGTGAPLTSPRPPVTL
;
A
#
# COMPACT_ATOMS: atom_id res chain seq x y z
N MET A 1 2.40 -18.18 -18.47
CA MET A 1 2.59 -19.06 -17.30
C MET A 1 1.24 -19.62 -16.91
N THR A 2 1.14 -20.84 -16.44
CA THR A 2 -0.15 -21.42 -16.01
C THR A 2 0.01 -21.89 -14.58
N TRP A 3 -0.82 -21.36 -13.69
CA TRP A 3 -0.87 -21.83 -12.32
C TRP A 3 -1.97 -22.88 -12.22
N THR A 4 -1.63 -24.06 -11.71
CA THR A 4 -2.60 -25.15 -11.53
C THR A 4 -2.80 -25.36 -10.04
N VAL A 5 -4.05 -25.26 -9.60
CA VAL A 5 -4.47 -25.58 -8.23
C VAL A 5 -5.20 -26.92 -8.26
N ILE A 6 -4.78 -27.86 -7.43
CA ILE A 6 -5.50 -29.13 -7.23
C ILE A 6 -6.23 -29.06 -5.89
N ALA A 7 -7.55 -29.18 -5.91
CA ALA A 7 -8.40 -29.24 -4.73
C ALA A 7 -9.40 -30.39 -4.88
N ASN A 8 -9.54 -31.24 -3.85
CA ASN A 8 -10.40 -32.43 -3.87
C ASN A 8 -10.18 -33.34 -5.09
N GLY A 9 -8.92 -33.48 -5.53
CA GLY A 9 -8.55 -34.29 -6.70
C GLY A 9 -8.93 -33.69 -8.06
N GLN A 10 -9.51 -32.48 -8.10
CA GLN A 10 -9.80 -31.76 -9.33
C GLN A 10 -8.76 -30.66 -9.56
N ALA A 11 -8.26 -30.56 -10.80
CA ALA A 11 -7.30 -29.55 -11.20
C ALA A 11 -8.00 -28.37 -11.87
N THR A 12 -7.72 -27.16 -11.38
CA THR A 12 -8.13 -25.89 -11.99
C THR A 12 -6.88 -25.17 -12.51
N SER A 13 -6.84 -24.90 -13.81
CA SER A 13 -5.74 -24.18 -14.45
C SER A 13 -6.10 -22.72 -14.69
N ILE A 14 -5.29 -21.81 -14.15
CA ILE A 14 -5.43 -20.36 -14.30
C ILE A 14 -4.29 -19.87 -15.18
N PRO A 15 -4.55 -19.46 -16.43
CA PRO A 15 -3.52 -18.89 -17.29
C PRO A 15 -3.18 -17.47 -16.83
N LEU A 16 -1.90 -17.20 -16.58
CA LEU A 16 -1.36 -15.87 -16.34
C LEU A 16 -0.53 -15.40 -17.54
N ARG A 17 -0.80 -14.17 -17.98
CA ARG A 17 0.07 -13.42 -18.90
C ARG A 17 0.94 -12.47 -18.10
N LEU A 18 2.25 -12.69 -18.16
CA LEU A 18 3.25 -11.75 -17.68
C LEU A 18 3.74 -10.97 -18.91
N ASN A 19 2.95 -9.99 -19.36
CA ASN A 19 3.46 -9.05 -20.36
C ASN A 19 4.33 -8.03 -19.62
N PRO A 20 5.61 -7.82 -20.02
CA PRO A 20 6.45 -6.77 -19.44
C PRO A 20 5.81 -5.37 -19.51
N ASP A 21 4.83 -5.12 -20.38
CA ASP A 21 4.11 -3.83 -20.41
C ASP A 21 3.13 -3.65 -19.23
N TYR A 22 2.86 -4.71 -18.44
CA TYR A 22 1.97 -4.67 -17.27
C TYR A 22 2.74 -4.73 -15.94
N VAL A 23 3.86 -4.00 -15.83
CA VAL A 23 4.57 -3.88 -14.54
C VAL A 23 3.69 -3.12 -13.55
N ILE A 24 3.34 -3.78 -12.45
CA ILE A 24 2.76 -3.12 -11.27
C ILE A 24 3.91 -2.92 -10.28
N SER A 25 4.27 -1.66 -10.03
CA SER A 25 5.24 -1.32 -8.99
C SER A 25 4.51 -0.98 -7.69
N PRO A 26 4.91 -1.57 -6.55
CA PRO A 26 4.29 -1.27 -5.27
C PRO A 26 4.81 0.02 -4.63
N PHE A 27 5.83 0.67 -5.22
CA PHE A 27 6.40 1.92 -4.72
C PHE A 27 5.92 3.16 -5.49
N SER A 28 5.51 2.99 -6.74
CA SER A 28 4.96 4.08 -7.55
C SER A 28 4.12 3.52 -8.68
N GLU A 29 2.97 4.13 -8.93
CA GLU A 29 2.21 3.93 -10.16
C GLU A 29 2.86 4.73 -11.31
N ILE A 30 2.90 4.19 -12.53
CA ILE A 30 3.70 4.76 -13.63
C ILE A 30 2.99 5.89 -14.39
N SER A 31 1.66 5.94 -14.38
CA SER A 31 0.86 6.88 -15.16
C SER A 31 0.77 8.27 -14.51
N VAL A 32 0.72 8.33 -13.17
CA VAL A 32 0.62 9.59 -12.42
C VAL A 32 1.65 9.73 -11.30
N ASN A 33 2.58 8.78 -11.16
CA ASN A 33 3.56 8.78 -10.08
C ASN A 33 2.89 8.87 -8.69
N ASN A 34 1.76 8.20 -8.51
CA ASN A 34 1.15 8.02 -7.19
C ASN A 34 2.10 7.13 -6.37
N THR A 35 2.43 7.59 -5.17
CA THR A 35 3.23 6.83 -4.21
C THR A 35 2.38 6.41 -3.00
N PRO A 36 2.70 5.28 -2.33
CA PRO A 36 2.03 4.91 -1.08
C PRO A 36 2.05 6.05 -0.06
N PRO A 37 1.07 6.13 0.86
CA PRO A 37 1.05 7.17 1.87
C PRO A 37 2.25 7.06 2.82
N VAL A 38 2.67 8.19 3.35
CA VAL A 38 3.69 8.30 4.40
C VAL A 38 3.03 8.21 5.76
N LEU A 39 3.59 7.38 6.65
CA LEU A 39 3.20 7.25 8.04
C LEU A 39 4.33 7.70 8.97
N ARG A 40 3.97 8.36 10.06
CA ARG A 40 4.83 8.65 11.21
C ARG A 40 4.11 8.32 12.51
N PHE A 41 4.88 7.98 13.54
CA PHE A 41 4.40 7.76 14.92
C PHE A 41 4.67 8.93 15.86
N GLU A 42 5.23 10.04 15.34
CA GLU A 42 5.44 11.32 16.03
C GLU A 42 5.23 12.45 14.99
N PRO A 43 4.84 13.68 15.39
CA PRO A 43 4.57 14.77 14.45
C PRO A 43 5.73 15.04 13.47
N ASN A 44 6.96 15.06 13.97
CA ASN A 44 8.19 15.27 13.20
C ASN A 44 9.08 14.01 13.19
N GLY A 45 8.47 12.83 13.35
CA GLY A 45 9.19 11.56 13.43
C GLY A 45 9.68 11.03 12.07
N GLN A 46 10.33 9.87 12.12
CA GLN A 46 10.79 9.17 10.93
C GLN A 46 9.62 8.84 10.00
N LYS A 47 9.76 9.23 8.73
CA LYS A 47 8.82 8.91 7.66
C LYS A 47 8.97 7.44 7.24
N ILE A 48 7.86 6.71 7.19
CA ILE A 48 7.76 5.33 6.71
C ILE A 48 6.80 5.33 5.51
N GLN A 49 7.22 4.81 4.36
CA GLN A 49 6.43 4.86 3.13
C GLN A 49 6.64 3.60 2.28
N GLY A 50 5.53 2.96 1.89
CA GLY A 50 5.52 1.85 0.91
C GLY A 50 6.27 0.60 1.37
N PRO A 51 6.00 -0.56 0.74
CA PRO A 51 5.55 -1.78 1.41
C PRO A 51 6.56 -2.45 2.36
N LEU A 52 7.80 -1.98 2.39
CA LEU A 52 8.84 -2.52 3.24
C LEU A 52 8.73 -1.91 4.65
N ALA A 53 7.82 -2.45 5.45
CA ALA A 53 7.87 -2.28 6.90
C ALA A 53 9.04 -3.10 7.44
N MET A 54 10.16 -2.45 7.76
CA MET A 54 11.33 -3.10 8.34
C MET A 54 11.27 -3.00 9.87
N LEU A 55 11.30 -4.14 10.56
CA LEU A 55 11.28 -4.20 12.04
C LEU A 55 12.38 -3.35 12.69
N ASN A 56 13.55 -3.23 12.05
CA ASN A 56 14.66 -2.40 12.52
C ASN A 56 14.38 -0.88 12.48
N LYS A 57 13.34 -0.44 11.76
CA LYS A 57 12.86 0.94 11.71
C LYS A 57 11.61 1.16 12.56
N ALA A 58 11.13 0.11 13.25
CA ALA A 58 9.98 0.23 14.12
C ALA A 58 10.36 1.02 15.39
N PRO A 59 9.55 2.02 15.80
CA PRO A 59 9.80 2.72 17.05
C PRO A 59 9.58 1.78 18.23
N VAL A 60 10.49 1.81 19.20
CA VAL A 60 10.32 1.06 20.45
C VAL A 60 9.21 1.70 21.26
N ARG A 61 8.34 0.86 21.82
CA ARG A 61 7.23 1.24 22.70
C ARG A 61 7.15 0.26 23.87
N THR A 62 6.78 0.76 25.04
CA THR A 62 6.47 -0.06 26.21
C THR A 62 4.97 0.02 26.47
N ALA A 63 4.38 -1.12 26.85
CA ALA A 63 2.96 -1.21 27.20
C ALA A 63 2.83 -1.94 28.54
N SER A 64 1.79 -1.59 29.31
CA SER A 64 1.46 -2.29 30.55
C SER A 64 0.56 -3.49 30.25
N LEU A 65 0.69 -4.58 31.01
CA LEU A 65 -0.06 -5.82 30.77
C LEU A 65 -1.60 -5.62 30.76
N ALA A 66 -2.10 -4.67 31.56
CA ALA A 66 -3.53 -4.43 31.75
C ALA A 66 -4.01 -3.06 31.27
N ALA A 67 -3.18 -2.27 30.56
CA ALA A 67 -3.58 -0.95 30.06
C ALA A 67 -3.33 -0.85 28.55
N PRO A 68 -4.32 -0.40 27.75
CA PRO A 68 -4.14 -0.19 26.33
C PRO A 68 -3.11 0.91 26.07
N LEU A 69 -2.23 0.69 25.09
CA LEU A 69 -1.32 1.73 24.59
C LEU A 69 -1.98 2.43 23.41
N ALA A 70 -2.32 3.71 23.58
CA ALA A 70 -2.77 4.54 22.47
C ALA A 70 -1.61 4.78 21.49
N ILE A 71 -1.88 4.58 20.19
CA ILE A 71 -0.92 4.84 19.12
C ILE A 71 -1.48 5.98 18.26
N THR A 72 -0.82 7.13 18.32
CA THR A 72 -1.11 8.24 17.44
C THR A 72 -0.27 8.12 16.17
N VAL A 73 -0.91 8.36 15.02
CA VAL A 73 -0.25 8.33 13.72
C VAL A 73 -0.48 9.64 12.98
N TRP A 74 0.51 10.04 12.19
CA TRP A 74 0.43 11.16 11.26
C TRP A 74 0.59 10.62 9.85
N LEU A 75 -0.34 10.99 8.97
CA LEU A 75 -0.40 10.52 7.60
C LEU A 75 -0.17 11.69 6.63
N GLU A 76 0.61 11.45 5.58
CA GLU A 76 0.71 12.34 4.42
C GLU A 76 0.44 11.50 3.16
N ASP A 77 -0.36 12.01 2.24
CA ASP A 77 -0.66 11.38 0.96
C ASP A 77 -0.41 12.39 -0.15
N ASP A 78 0.04 11.92 -1.32
CA ASP A 78 0.28 12.81 -2.46
C ASP A 78 -0.99 13.17 -3.23
N MET A 79 -2.13 12.59 -2.84
CA MET A 79 -3.48 12.83 -3.35
C MET A 79 -3.58 12.62 -4.86
N LYS A 80 -2.71 11.78 -5.43
CA LYS A 80 -2.76 11.45 -6.86
C LYS A 80 -3.70 10.28 -7.09
N TYR A 81 -4.44 10.33 -8.18
CA TYR A 81 -5.39 9.28 -8.54
C TYR A 81 -5.39 9.06 -10.04
N THR A 82 -5.65 7.82 -10.43
CA THR A 82 -5.93 7.44 -11.82
C THR A 82 -7.32 6.83 -11.90
N SER A 83 -7.95 6.92 -13.07
CA SER A 83 -9.10 6.08 -13.35
C SER A 83 -8.67 4.60 -13.43
N GLY A 84 -9.63 3.66 -13.42
CA GLY A 84 -9.34 2.25 -13.69
C GLY A 84 -8.72 1.98 -15.08
N THR A 85 -8.63 3.00 -15.94
CA THR A 85 -7.97 2.96 -17.26
C THR A 85 -6.62 3.69 -17.28
N GLY A 86 -6.13 4.19 -16.14
CA GLY A 86 -4.89 4.98 -16.07
C GLY A 86 -5.01 6.43 -16.54
N ALA A 87 -6.21 6.91 -16.88
CA ALA A 87 -6.40 8.29 -17.34
C ALA A 87 -6.38 9.28 -16.16
N PRO A 88 -5.87 10.52 -16.36
CA PRO A 88 -5.96 11.57 -15.37
C PRO A 88 -7.41 11.88 -14.98
N LEU A 89 -7.67 12.12 -13.70
CA LEU A 89 -8.99 12.57 -13.26
C LEU A 89 -9.25 14.00 -13.73
N THR A 90 -10.43 14.26 -14.28
CA THR A 90 -10.89 15.60 -14.68
C THR A 90 -11.52 16.39 -13.52
N SER A 91 -11.79 15.73 -12.38
CA SER A 91 -12.33 16.35 -11.18
C SER A 91 -11.60 15.83 -9.94
N PRO A 92 -11.06 16.71 -9.07
CA PRO A 92 -10.41 16.31 -7.83
C PRO A 92 -11.41 15.62 -6.90
N ARG A 93 -10.95 14.61 -6.16
CA ARG A 93 -11.73 14.04 -5.06
C ARG A 93 -11.65 14.96 -3.83
N PRO A 94 -12.70 15.04 -3.00
CA PRO A 94 -12.62 15.77 -1.74
C PRO A 94 -11.57 15.13 -0.82
N PRO A 95 -10.89 15.92 0.04
CA PRO A 95 -10.03 15.38 1.09
C PRO A 95 -10.79 14.40 1.99
N VAL A 96 -10.11 13.35 2.45
CA VAL A 96 -10.67 12.43 3.45
C VAL A 96 -10.74 13.16 4.79
N THR A 97 -11.92 13.25 5.38
CA THR A 97 -12.14 13.74 6.76
C THR A 97 -12.20 12.56 7.73
N LEU A 98 -11.42 12.64 8.81
CA LEU A 98 -11.39 11.66 9.91
C LEU A 98 -12.40 12.00 11.00
#